data_AF-A0A947TIY1-F1
#
_entry.id   AF-A0A947TIY1-F1
#
_cell.length_a   1.000
_cell.length_b   1.000
_cell.length_c   1.000
_cell.angle_alpha   90.00
_cell.angle_beta   90.00
_cell.angle_gamma   90.00
#
_symmetry.space_group_name_H-M   'P 1'
#
loop_
_entity.id
_entity.type
_entity.pdbx_description
1 polymer ?
#
loop_
_entity_poly.entity_id
_entity_poly.type
_entity_poly.pdbx_seq_one_letter_code
_entity_poly.pdbx_strand_id
1 'polypeptide(L)'
;MNKKTSQPIEQMGKYRTFEIADRTVIVDVFIYRRLFKDPDILPRKKYTFIRGFHFSGNGPYMFLKAEPNKTVRLSRYIMHAVKGELVDHKNRNYLDNRRCNLRIATPRQNMLNRIMKNSTGFIGVSISKPRNRFYVGTGFRTKEGKRLTFRCQDTPFNRILAALARDKFVLLSGEEEFAPLNFPCWQYEPLRGILMEEDLGKYKEYV
;
A
#
# COMPACT_ATOMS: atom_id res chain seq x y z
N MET A 1 2.91 14.16 34.56
CA MET A 1 2.77 12.71 34.83
C MET A 1 1.98 12.07 33.69
N ASN A 2 2.57 11.12 32.94
CA ASN A 2 1.89 9.85 32.66
C ASN A 2 2.82 8.85 31.94
N LYS A 3 3.17 7.83 32.74
CA LYS A 3 3.50 6.43 32.47
C LYS A 3 4.56 6.12 31.39
N LYS A 4 5.80 6.02 31.87
CA LYS A 4 6.79 5.06 31.37
C LYS A 4 6.21 3.65 31.53
N THR A 5 5.91 2.96 30.43
CA THR A 5 5.70 1.51 30.42
C THR A 5 7.00 0.83 30.01
N SER A 6 7.85 0.56 31.00
CA SER A 6 9.00 -0.33 30.87
C SER A 6 8.54 -1.76 31.14
N GLN A 7 8.51 -2.61 30.10
CA GLN A 7 8.41 -4.06 30.22
C GLN A 7 9.73 -4.74 29.80
N PRO A 8 10.03 -5.94 30.32
CA PRO A 8 11.38 -6.52 30.40
C PRO A 8 11.99 -6.92 29.05
N ILE A 9 13.32 -7.06 29.06
CA ILE A 9 14.24 -7.12 27.91
C ILE A 9 14.20 -8.47 27.14
N GLU A 10 13.53 -9.51 27.64
CA GLU A 10 13.58 -10.87 27.04
C GLU A 10 12.45 -11.23 26.05
N GLN A 11 11.50 -10.32 25.77
CA GLN A 11 10.48 -10.47 24.71
C GLN A 11 10.71 -9.49 23.56
N MET A 12 11.87 -9.52 22.91
CA MET A 12 12.12 -8.67 21.72
C MET A 12 11.43 -9.27 20.49
N GLY A 13 10.10 -9.13 20.43
CA GLY A 13 9.35 -9.30 19.19
C GLY A 13 9.94 -8.44 18.07
N LYS A 14 9.74 -8.83 16.81
CA LYS A 14 10.30 -8.17 15.61
C LYS A 14 9.94 -6.67 15.49
N TYR A 15 9.05 -6.17 16.32
CA TYR A 15 8.55 -4.80 16.31
C TYR A 15 8.22 -4.32 17.73
N ARG A 16 8.02 -3.00 17.88
CA ARG A 16 7.48 -2.35 19.08
C ARG A 16 6.30 -1.48 18.71
N THR A 17 5.50 -1.11 19.70
CA THR A 17 4.32 -0.26 19.52
C THR A 17 4.33 0.93 20.47
N PHE A 18 3.63 2.00 20.11
CA PHE A 18 3.34 3.15 20.96
C PHE A 18 2.02 3.80 20.56
N GLU A 19 1.42 4.54 21.48
CA GLU A 19 0.11 5.17 21.29
C GLU A 19 0.22 6.63 20.85
N ILE A 20 -0.62 7.03 19.89
CA ILE A 20 -0.85 8.42 19.51
C ILE A 20 -2.36 8.64 19.35
N ALA A 21 -2.98 9.47 20.19
CA ALA A 21 -4.42 9.76 20.15
C ALA A 21 -5.27 8.47 20.06
N ASP A 22 -5.03 7.56 21.00
CA ASP A 22 -5.70 6.25 21.14
C ASP A 22 -5.55 5.30 19.95
N ARG A 23 -4.47 5.47 19.17
CA ARG A 23 -4.11 4.61 18.05
C ARG A 23 -2.74 3.99 18.26
N THR A 24 -2.69 2.67 18.17
CA THR A 24 -1.46 1.90 18.25
C THR A 24 -0.65 2.02 16.96
N VAL A 25 0.52 2.65 17.04
CA VAL A 25 1.49 2.73 15.96
C VAL A 25 2.51 1.60 16.13
N ILE A 26 2.78 0.88 15.04
CA ILE A 26 3.73 -0.24 14.99
C ILE A 26 4.99 0.21 14.25
N VAL A 27 6.17 -0.09 14.80
CA VAL A 27 7.48 0.25 14.20
C VAL A 27 8.49 -0.86 14.47
N ASP A 28 9.55 -0.94 13.66
CA ASP A 28 10.66 -1.84 13.97
C ASP A 28 11.32 -1.46 15.30
N VAL A 29 11.90 -2.44 16.00
CA VAL A 29 12.53 -2.24 17.31
C VAL A 29 13.59 -1.14 17.28
N PHE A 30 14.48 -1.14 16.28
CA PHE A 30 15.51 -0.13 16.12
C PHE A 30 14.94 1.28 15.86
N ILE A 31 13.80 1.37 15.16
CA ILE A 31 13.10 2.63 14.95
C ILE A 31 12.51 3.13 16.26
N TYR A 32 11.81 2.26 17.01
CA TYR A 32 11.28 2.61 18.32
C TYR A 32 12.35 3.16 19.25
N ARG A 33 13.45 2.42 19.40
CA ARG A 33 14.59 2.82 20.22
C ARG A 33 15.15 4.18 19.80
N ARG A 34 15.22 4.46 18.50
CA ARG A 34 15.64 5.77 17.98
C ARG A 34 14.64 6.88 18.27
N LEU A 35 13.34 6.61 18.16
CA LEU A 35 12.29 7.60 18.43
C LEU A 35 12.29 8.03 19.92
N PHE A 36 12.56 7.08 20.83
CA PHE A 36 12.48 7.29 22.28
C PHE A 36 13.84 7.38 23.00
N LYS A 37 14.95 7.48 22.24
CA LYS A 37 16.32 7.67 22.75
C LYS A 37 16.78 6.56 23.72
N ASP A 38 16.73 5.33 23.26
CA ASP A 38 17.37 4.21 23.94
C ASP A 38 18.89 4.48 24.06
N PRO A 39 19.47 4.52 25.27
CA PRO A 39 20.88 4.85 25.49
C PRO A 39 21.85 3.86 24.83
N ASP A 40 21.41 2.62 24.59
CA ASP A 40 22.24 1.57 23.98
C ASP A 40 22.34 1.71 22.44
N ILE A 41 21.49 2.57 21.85
CA ILE A 41 21.62 2.98 20.45
C ILE A 41 22.15 4.39 20.42
N LEU A 42 23.49 4.52 20.34
CA LEU A 42 24.17 5.79 20.11
C LEU A 42 23.44 6.56 18.98
N PRO A 43 22.85 7.74 19.26
CA PRO A 43 22.34 8.56 18.18
C PRO A 43 23.54 8.98 17.35
N ARG A 44 23.65 8.49 16.11
CA ARG A 44 24.51 9.16 15.12
C ARG A 44 24.15 10.64 15.17
N LYS A 45 25.14 11.54 15.22
CA LYS A 45 25.03 13.02 15.35
C LYS A 45 23.99 13.71 14.44
N LYS A 46 23.38 12.98 13.50
CA LYS A 46 22.53 13.46 12.40
C LYS A 46 21.00 13.40 12.67
N TYR A 47 20.55 12.91 13.83
CA TYR A 47 19.11 12.80 14.11
C TYR A 47 18.55 14.01 14.87
N THR A 48 17.57 14.68 14.27
CA THR A 48 16.86 15.82 14.86
C THR A 48 16.04 15.37 16.07
N PHE A 49 16.11 16.12 17.16
CA PHE A 49 15.31 15.86 18.36
C PHE A 49 13.80 15.88 18.06
N ILE A 50 13.09 14.85 18.51
CA ILE A 50 11.62 14.76 18.42
C ILE A 50 11.01 15.35 19.69
N ARG A 51 10.09 16.31 19.55
CA ARG A 51 9.37 16.94 20.67
C ARG A 51 8.14 16.14 21.09
N GLY A 52 7.49 15.49 20.13
CA GLY A 52 6.29 14.71 20.36
C GLY A 52 5.68 14.22 19.05
N PHE A 53 4.49 13.64 19.15
CA PHE A 53 3.76 13.06 18.04
C PHE A 53 2.33 13.59 18.00
N HIS A 54 1.72 13.57 16.84
CA HIS A 54 0.28 13.75 16.68
C HIS A 54 -0.20 12.94 15.48
N PHE A 55 -1.51 12.81 15.36
CA PHE A 55 -2.14 12.19 14.21
C PHE A 55 -2.73 13.27 13.30
N SER A 56 -2.52 13.17 11.99
CA SER A 56 -3.10 14.08 11.02
C SER A 56 -3.43 13.36 9.70
N GLY A 57 -4.60 13.60 9.14
CA GLY A 57 -5.07 12.94 7.92
C GLY A 57 -4.93 11.42 7.98
N ASN A 58 -4.07 10.85 7.12
CA ASN A 58 -3.84 9.41 6.98
C ASN A 58 -2.51 8.94 7.58
N GLY A 59 -2.16 9.35 8.80
CA GLY A 59 -1.05 8.73 9.52
C GLY A 59 -0.47 9.51 10.69
N PRO A 60 0.52 8.92 11.36
CA PRO A 60 1.26 9.56 12.44
C PRO A 60 2.30 10.57 11.92
N TYR A 61 2.42 11.68 12.64
CA TYR A 61 3.36 12.77 12.39
C TYR A 61 4.17 13.09 13.63
N MET A 62 5.37 13.61 13.42
CA MET A 62 6.32 13.98 14.45
C MET A 62 6.52 15.49 14.47
N PHE A 63 6.67 16.08 15.65
CA PHE A 63 7.15 17.45 15.84
C PHE A 63 8.67 17.43 16.02
N LEU A 64 9.40 18.20 15.21
CA LEU A 64 10.85 18.33 15.35
C LEU A 64 11.18 19.51 16.27
N LYS A 65 12.14 19.34 17.19
CA LYS A 65 12.56 20.40 18.13
C LYS A 65 13.27 21.55 17.41
N ALA A 66 14.08 21.24 16.40
CA ALA A 66 14.81 22.24 15.62
C ALA A 66 13.89 23.10 14.74
N GLU A 67 12.69 22.60 14.40
CA GLU A 67 11.73 23.28 13.53
C GLU A 67 10.32 23.17 14.15
N PRO A 68 10.01 23.96 15.19
CA PRO A 68 8.81 23.78 16.03
C PRO A 68 7.49 23.85 15.27
N ASN A 69 7.47 24.61 14.16
CA ASN A 69 6.30 24.82 13.31
C ASN A 69 6.17 23.79 12.18
N LYS A 70 7.14 22.88 12.04
CA LYS A 70 7.12 21.85 11.00
C LYS A 70 6.85 20.48 11.60
N THR A 71 5.98 19.76 10.90
CA THR A 71 5.67 18.37 11.21
C THR A 71 6.16 17.48 10.08
N VAL A 72 6.65 16.29 10.43
CA VAL A 72 7.13 15.31 9.46
C VAL A 72 6.37 14.01 9.66
N ARG A 73 5.78 13.48 8.58
CA ARG A 73 5.11 12.17 8.62
C ARG A 73 6.11 11.09 9.03
N LEU A 74 5.73 10.23 9.97
CA LEU A 74 6.62 9.22 10.54
C LEU A 74 7.20 8.29 9.45
N SER A 75 6.37 7.83 8.52
CA SER A 75 6.81 6.98 7.41
C SER A 75 7.90 7.64 6.55
N ARG A 76 7.81 8.96 6.31
CA ARG A 76 8.83 9.72 5.57
C ARG A 76 10.15 9.77 6.33
N TYR A 77 10.08 9.99 7.64
CA TYR A 77 11.27 10.01 8.48
C TYR A 77 11.98 8.65 8.52
N ILE A 78 11.22 7.56 8.65
CA ILE A 78 11.76 6.19 8.68
C ILE A 78 12.43 5.82 7.36
N MET A 79 11.85 6.23 6.23
CA MET A 79 12.39 5.97 4.90
C MET A 79 13.45 6.97 4.44
N HIS A 80 13.74 8.01 5.24
CA HIS A 80 14.63 9.09 4.84
C HIS A 80 14.22 9.75 3.51
N ALA A 81 12.91 9.83 3.25
CA ALA A 81 12.38 10.26 1.97
C ALA A 81 12.69 11.74 1.70
N VAL A 82 13.28 12.03 0.55
CA VAL A 82 13.62 13.40 0.15
C VAL A 82 12.36 14.17 -0.31
N LYS A 83 12.51 15.47 -0.52
CA LYS A 83 11.41 16.32 -1.01
C LYS A 83 10.95 15.80 -2.38
N GLY A 84 9.64 15.60 -2.54
CA GLY A 84 9.04 15.10 -3.79
C GLY A 84 8.80 13.58 -3.83
N GLU A 85 9.52 12.79 -3.04
CA GLU A 85 9.24 11.34 -2.95
C GLU A 85 7.97 11.07 -2.16
N LEU A 86 7.22 10.03 -2.55
CA LEU A 86 6.11 9.51 -1.74
C LEU A 86 6.53 8.22 -1.04
N VAL A 87 6.01 8.03 0.17
CA VAL A 87 6.17 6.78 0.93
C VAL A 87 4.83 6.06 0.97
N ASP A 88 4.77 4.94 0.26
CA ASP A 88 3.61 4.06 0.18
C ASP A 88 3.67 2.97 1.26
N HIS A 89 2.50 2.58 1.77
CA HIS A 89 2.37 1.47 2.73
C HIS A 89 1.89 0.23 1.97
N LYS A 90 2.77 -0.75 1.74
CA LYS A 90 2.47 -1.99 0.99
C LYS A 90 1.21 -2.68 1.50
N ASN A 91 1.04 -2.72 2.83
CA ASN A 91 -0.11 -3.33 3.50
C ASN A 91 -1.33 -2.41 3.63
N ARG A 92 -1.24 -1.16 3.14
CA ARG A 92 -2.28 -0.12 3.21
C ARG A 92 -2.69 0.27 4.64
N ASN A 93 -1.86 -0.06 5.63
CA ASN A 93 -2.08 0.29 7.02
C ASN A 93 -1.10 1.39 7.45
N TYR A 94 -1.60 2.64 7.57
CA TYR A 94 -0.79 3.80 7.97
C TYR A 94 -0.32 3.79 9.43
N LEU A 95 -0.85 2.88 10.26
CA LEU A 95 -0.38 2.67 11.63
C LEU A 95 0.83 1.72 11.68
N ASP A 96 1.00 0.88 10.65
CA ASP A 96 2.12 -0.04 10.55
C ASP A 96 3.28 0.59 9.76
N ASN A 97 4.17 1.23 10.50
CA ASN A 97 5.31 1.97 9.99
C ASN A 97 6.61 1.13 10.03
N ARG A 98 6.51 -0.20 10.10
CA ARG A 98 7.67 -1.10 9.93
C ARG A 98 8.24 -0.96 8.53
N ARG A 99 9.57 -0.95 8.41
CA ARG A 99 10.27 -0.77 7.13
C ARG A 99 9.86 -1.80 6.07
N CYS A 100 9.55 -3.04 6.47
CA CYS A 100 9.08 -4.07 5.54
C CYS A 100 7.75 -3.70 4.84
N ASN A 101 6.93 -2.86 5.48
CA ASN A 101 5.65 -2.39 4.96
C ASN A 101 5.74 -1.04 4.25
N LEU A 102 6.90 -0.38 4.27
CA LEU A 102 7.11 0.92 3.62
C LEU A 102 7.92 0.75 2.33
N ARG A 103 7.67 1.63 1.36
CA ARG A 103 8.48 1.75 0.14
C ARG A 103 8.42 3.15 -0.44
N ILE A 104 9.45 3.54 -1.17
CA ILE A 104 9.40 4.74 -2.01
C ILE A 104 8.53 4.44 -3.24
N ALA A 105 7.65 5.36 -3.59
CA ALA A 105 6.72 5.20 -4.70
C ALA A 105 6.58 6.51 -5.49
N THR A 106 6.34 6.37 -6.79
CA THR A 106 5.84 7.48 -7.62
C THR A 106 4.36 7.76 -7.31
N PRO A 107 3.82 8.95 -7.66
CA PRO A 107 2.38 9.24 -7.53
C PRO A 107 1.49 8.18 -8.16
N ARG A 108 1.89 7.65 -9.34
CA ARG A 108 1.18 6.60 -10.05
C ARG A 108 1.23 5.27 -9.29
N GLN A 109 2.40 4.83 -8.85
CA GLN A 109 2.57 3.61 -8.06
C GLN A 109 1.76 3.66 -6.74
N ASN A 110 1.79 4.79 -6.04
CA ASN A 110 1.00 4.98 -4.81
C ASN A 110 -0.51 4.93 -5.10
N MET A 111 -0.95 5.44 -6.26
CA MET A 111 -2.34 5.31 -6.72
C MET A 111 -2.72 3.87 -7.05
N LEU A 112 -1.82 3.06 -7.63
CA LEU A 112 -2.07 1.65 -7.95
C LEU A 112 -2.37 0.80 -6.71
N ASN A 113 -1.75 1.13 -5.58
CA ASN A 113 -1.99 0.44 -4.31
C ASN A 113 -3.36 0.80 -3.68
N ARG A 114 -4.11 1.75 -4.24
CA ARG A 114 -5.42 2.14 -3.71
C ARG A 114 -6.48 1.10 -4.09
N ILE A 115 -7.15 0.53 -3.09
CA ILE A 115 -8.35 -0.28 -3.29
C ILE A 115 -9.58 0.61 -3.15
N MET A 116 -10.36 0.71 -4.23
CA MET A 116 -11.65 1.38 -4.22
C MET A 116 -12.76 0.34 -4.00
N LYS A 117 -13.64 0.60 -3.02
CA LYS A 117 -14.87 -0.16 -2.86
C LYS A 117 -15.75 0.09 -4.09
N ASN A 118 -16.24 -0.97 -4.71
CA ASN A 118 -17.12 -0.91 -5.87
C ASN A 118 -18.15 -2.05 -5.81
N SER A 119 -19.15 -2.01 -6.70
CA SER A 119 -20.27 -2.95 -6.73
C SER A 119 -19.90 -4.36 -7.19
N THR A 120 -18.73 -4.56 -7.80
CA THR A 120 -18.30 -5.87 -8.32
C THR A 120 -17.51 -6.69 -7.30
N GLY A 121 -16.97 -6.03 -6.27
CA GLY A 121 -16.06 -6.66 -5.30
C GLY A 121 -14.63 -6.84 -5.82
N PHE A 122 -14.37 -6.65 -7.12
CA PHE A 122 -13.05 -6.82 -7.74
C PHE A 122 -12.35 -5.48 -7.97
N ILE A 123 -11.04 -5.45 -7.71
CA ILE A 123 -10.17 -4.28 -7.89
C ILE A 123 -10.12 -3.90 -9.37
N GLY A 124 -10.46 -2.65 -9.69
CA GLY A 124 -10.36 -2.10 -11.04
C GLY A 124 -11.39 -2.67 -12.03
N VAL A 125 -12.43 -3.34 -11.54
CA VAL A 125 -13.55 -3.83 -12.34
C VAL A 125 -14.75 -2.93 -12.09
N SER A 126 -15.45 -2.56 -13.16
CA SER A 126 -16.58 -1.65 -13.10
C SER A 126 -17.68 -2.07 -14.06
N ILE A 127 -18.92 -1.78 -13.66
CA ILE A 127 -20.11 -1.99 -14.50
C ILE A 127 -20.50 -0.64 -15.10
N SER A 128 -20.87 -0.65 -16.37
CA SER A 128 -21.33 0.50 -17.12
C SER A 128 -22.63 0.14 -17.83
N LYS A 129 -23.51 1.13 -18.03
CA LYS A 129 -24.82 0.92 -18.67
C LYS A 129 -25.03 1.78 -19.94
N PRO A 130 -24.13 1.72 -20.94
CA PRO A 130 -24.37 2.43 -22.20
C PRO A 130 -25.60 1.88 -22.92
N ARG A 131 -26.44 2.76 -23.49
CA ARG A 131 -27.58 2.38 -24.36
C ARG A 131 -28.47 1.29 -23.74
N ASN A 132 -28.72 1.38 -22.44
CA ASN A 132 -29.54 0.47 -21.65
C ASN A 132 -29.06 -1.00 -21.57
N ARG A 133 -27.79 -1.28 -21.91
CA ARG A 133 -27.18 -2.62 -21.77
C ARG A 133 -26.07 -2.57 -20.73
N PHE A 134 -25.99 -3.58 -19.86
CA PHE A 134 -24.96 -3.66 -18.84
C PHE A 134 -23.68 -4.31 -19.39
N TYR A 135 -22.55 -3.65 -19.18
CA TYR A 135 -21.23 -4.14 -19.53
C TYR A 135 -20.32 -4.08 -18.32
N VAL A 136 -19.59 -5.15 -18.10
CA VAL A 136 -18.48 -5.17 -17.16
C VAL A 136 -17.17 -4.97 -17.92
N GLY A 137 -16.22 -4.30 -17.28
CA GLY A 137 -14.89 -4.17 -17.84
C GLY A 137 -13.86 -3.65 -16.86
N THR A 138 -12.63 -3.70 -17.34
CA THR A 138 -11.46 -3.17 -16.65
C THR A 138 -10.57 -2.41 -17.64
N GLY A 139 -9.81 -1.47 -17.11
CA GLY A 139 -8.76 -0.78 -17.85
C GLY A 139 -7.54 -0.62 -16.98
N PHE A 140 -6.37 -0.80 -17.57
CA PHE A 140 -5.09 -0.61 -16.91
C PHE A 140 -4.17 0.21 -17.81
N ARG A 141 -3.59 1.29 -17.27
CA ARG A 141 -2.58 2.06 -18.00
C ARG A 141 -1.22 1.60 -17.52
N THR A 142 -0.41 1.04 -18.41
CA THR A 142 0.97 0.59 -18.16
C THR A 142 1.90 1.76 -17.80
N LYS A 143 3.10 1.46 -17.31
CA LYS A 143 4.14 2.46 -17.04
C LYS A 143 4.58 3.22 -18.30
N GLU A 144 4.53 2.58 -19.48
CA GLU A 144 4.77 3.19 -20.79
C GLU A 144 3.60 4.06 -21.29
N GLY A 145 2.51 4.14 -20.53
CA GLY A 145 1.33 4.93 -20.87
C GLY A 145 0.34 4.23 -21.80
N LYS A 146 0.64 3.02 -22.30
CA LYS A 146 -0.28 2.19 -23.08
C LYS A 146 -1.48 1.78 -22.23
N ARG A 147 -2.69 1.93 -22.79
CA ARG A 147 -3.94 1.54 -22.13
C ARG A 147 -4.36 0.15 -22.59
N LEU A 148 -4.44 -0.78 -21.65
CA LEU A 148 -5.01 -2.11 -21.81
C LEU A 148 -6.46 -2.08 -21.33
N THR A 149 -7.36 -2.76 -22.05
CA THR A 149 -8.79 -2.77 -21.72
C THR A 149 -9.40 -4.13 -21.99
N PHE A 150 -10.34 -4.53 -21.13
CA PHE A 150 -11.18 -5.70 -21.34
C PHE A 150 -12.63 -5.33 -21.05
N ARG A 151 -13.56 -5.74 -21.92
CA ARG A 151 -14.98 -5.47 -21.79
C ARG A 151 -15.81 -6.60 -22.39
N CYS A 152 -16.91 -6.93 -21.71
CA CYS A 152 -17.93 -7.89 -22.13
C CYS A 152 -19.28 -7.52 -21.49
N GLN A 153 -20.34 -8.25 -21.85
CA GLN A 153 -21.64 -8.08 -21.21
C GLN A 153 -21.54 -8.44 -19.71
N ASP A 154 -22.32 -7.77 -18.87
CA ASP A 154 -22.30 -8.04 -17.43
C ASP A 154 -22.99 -9.38 -17.12
N THR A 155 -22.21 -10.35 -16.64
CA THR A 155 -22.68 -11.58 -15.98
C THR A 155 -21.81 -11.82 -14.74
N PRO A 156 -22.28 -12.58 -13.73
CA PRO A 156 -21.42 -12.96 -12.59
C PRO A 156 -20.09 -13.58 -13.02
N PHE A 157 -20.10 -14.45 -14.04
CA PHE A 157 -18.89 -15.06 -14.59
C PHE A 157 -17.99 -14.03 -15.28
N ASN A 158 -18.56 -13.16 -16.12
CA ASN A 158 -17.80 -12.14 -16.83
C ASN A 158 -17.16 -11.09 -15.89
N ARG A 159 -17.69 -10.89 -14.68
CA ARG A 159 -17.03 -10.06 -13.65
C ARG A 159 -15.73 -10.70 -13.17
N ILE A 160 -15.72 -12.02 -12.98
CA ILE A 160 -14.50 -12.78 -12.66
C ILE A 160 -13.51 -12.71 -13.82
N LEU A 161 -13.99 -12.88 -15.05
CA LEU A 161 -13.16 -12.78 -16.26
C LEU A 161 -12.51 -11.39 -16.40
N ALA A 162 -13.24 -10.32 -16.11
CA ALA A 162 -12.69 -8.96 -16.08
C ALA A 162 -11.65 -8.76 -14.96
N ALA A 163 -11.82 -9.42 -13.81
CA ALA A 163 -10.84 -9.39 -12.72
C ALA A 163 -9.55 -10.14 -13.10
N LEU A 164 -9.66 -11.29 -13.77
CA LEU A 164 -8.53 -12.03 -14.34
C LEU A 164 -7.80 -11.20 -15.39
N ALA A 165 -8.54 -10.53 -16.29
CA ALA A 165 -7.94 -9.66 -17.30
C ALA A 165 -7.17 -8.50 -16.64
N ARG A 166 -7.71 -7.92 -15.57
CA ARG A 166 -7.04 -6.85 -14.82
C ARG A 166 -5.73 -7.35 -14.19
N ASP A 167 -5.74 -8.54 -13.60
CA ASP A 167 -4.54 -9.14 -13.01
C ASP A 167 -3.49 -9.47 -14.07
N LYS A 168 -3.92 -10.03 -15.21
CA LYS A 168 -3.06 -10.22 -16.38
C LYS A 168 -2.43 -8.90 -16.84
N PHE A 169 -3.19 -7.81 -16.89
CA PHE A 169 -2.66 -6.50 -17.27
C PHE A 169 -1.62 -5.95 -16.29
N VAL A 170 -1.83 -6.14 -14.99
CA VAL A 170 -0.86 -5.75 -13.95
C VAL A 170 0.44 -6.52 -14.11
N LEU A 171 0.35 -7.84 -14.28
CA LEU A 171 1.52 -8.70 -14.43
C LEU A 171 2.26 -8.43 -15.75
N LEU A 172 1.55 -8.12 -16.84
CA LEU A 172 2.14 -7.70 -18.12
C LEU A 172 2.92 -6.37 -18.00
N SER A 173 2.48 -5.45 -17.12
CA SER A 173 3.23 -4.22 -16.87
C SER A 173 4.45 -4.39 -15.97
N GLY A 174 4.57 -5.52 -15.26
CA GLY A 174 5.60 -5.75 -14.25
C GLY A 174 5.44 -4.83 -13.03
N GLU A 175 4.20 -4.56 -12.62
CA GLU A 175 3.88 -3.62 -11.55
C GLU A 175 3.08 -4.25 -10.39
N GLU A 176 3.06 -5.59 -10.33
CA GLU A 176 2.40 -6.38 -9.30
C GLU A 176 2.92 -6.09 -7.89
N GLU A 177 4.14 -5.56 -7.75
CA GLU A 177 4.61 -5.06 -6.46
C GLU A 177 3.69 -3.93 -5.98
N PHE A 178 3.31 -2.98 -6.83
CA PHE A 178 2.54 -1.78 -6.47
C PHE A 178 1.03 -1.93 -6.66
N ALA A 179 0.60 -2.73 -7.63
CA ALA A 179 -0.79 -3.00 -7.93
C ALA A 179 -1.19 -4.37 -7.36
N PRO A 180 -1.92 -4.45 -6.22
CA PRO A 180 -2.32 -5.73 -5.66
C PRO A 180 -3.23 -6.48 -6.63
N LEU A 181 -3.03 -7.77 -6.83
CA LEU A 181 -3.86 -8.64 -7.67
C LEU A 181 -5.22 -8.92 -7.00
N ASN A 182 -6.25 -9.20 -7.79
CA ASN A 182 -7.52 -9.76 -7.31
C ASN A 182 -7.29 -11.17 -6.78
N PHE A 183 -6.46 -11.95 -7.47
CA PHE A 183 -6.11 -13.33 -7.11
C PHE A 183 -4.59 -13.43 -6.97
N PRO A 184 -4.06 -13.39 -5.74
CA PRO A 184 -2.61 -13.40 -5.50
C PRO A 184 -1.88 -14.64 -6.01
N CYS A 185 -2.58 -15.75 -6.24
CA CYS A 185 -1.99 -16.98 -6.76
C CYS A 185 -1.34 -16.80 -8.15
N TRP A 186 -1.82 -15.87 -8.97
CA TRP A 186 -1.24 -15.59 -10.31
C TRP A 186 0.15 -14.95 -10.27
N GLN A 187 0.64 -14.56 -9.09
CA GLN A 187 2.00 -14.03 -8.95
C GLN A 187 3.06 -15.12 -9.15
N TYR A 188 2.71 -16.39 -8.92
CA TYR A 188 3.65 -17.51 -8.85
C TYR A 188 3.46 -18.49 -10.00
N GLU A 189 4.56 -19.09 -10.46
CA GLU A 189 4.50 -20.20 -11.41
C GLU A 189 3.95 -21.48 -10.75
N PRO A 190 3.28 -22.38 -11.50
CA PRO A 190 3.01 -22.31 -12.95
C PRO A 190 1.75 -21.49 -13.31
N LEU A 191 0.99 -21.01 -12.32
CA LEU A 191 -0.27 -20.31 -12.54
C LEU A 191 -0.08 -19.01 -13.31
N ARG A 192 1.02 -18.29 -13.06
CA ARG A 192 1.39 -17.09 -13.80
C ARG A 192 1.52 -17.37 -15.30
N GLY A 193 2.28 -18.38 -15.70
CA GLY A 193 2.44 -18.79 -17.09
C GLY A 193 1.10 -19.10 -17.76
N ILE A 194 0.24 -19.87 -17.09
CA ILE A 194 -1.10 -20.20 -17.59
C ILE A 194 -1.91 -18.94 -17.90
N LEU A 195 -2.01 -17.99 -16.95
CA LEU A 195 -2.75 -16.75 -17.18
C LEU A 195 -2.16 -15.90 -18.31
N MET A 196 -0.82 -15.92 -18.46
CA MET A 196 -0.12 -15.15 -19.48
C MET A 196 -0.35 -15.66 -20.89
N GLU A 197 -0.39 -16.97 -21.08
CA GLU A 197 -0.61 -17.60 -22.38
C GLU A 197 -2.09 -17.58 -22.79
N GLU A 198 -3.00 -17.54 -21.82
CA GLU A 198 -4.43 -17.74 -22.07
C GLU A 198 -5.14 -16.53 -22.73
N ASP A 199 -5.95 -16.78 -23.76
CA ASP A 199 -6.84 -15.76 -24.34
C ASP A 199 -8.17 -15.72 -23.58
N LEU A 200 -8.26 -14.81 -22.61
CA LEU A 200 -9.47 -14.58 -21.83
C LEU A 200 -10.68 -14.17 -22.70
N GLY A 201 -10.47 -13.71 -23.93
CA GLY A 201 -11.54 -13.36 -24.85
C GLY A 201 -12.44 -14.53 -25.22
N LYS A 202 -11.90 -15.75 -25.28
CA LYS A 202 -12.62 -16.96 -25.70
C LYS A 202 -13.68 -17.44 -24.69
N TYR A 203 -13.58 -17.00 -23.44
CA TYR A 203 -14.50 -17.40 -22.35
C TYR A 203 -15.63 -16.40 -22.12
N LYS A 204 -15.75 -15.33 -22.92
CA LYS A 204 -16.81 -14.35 -22.72
C LYS A 204 -18.18 -15.01 -22.89
N GLU A 205 -19.01 -14.89 -21.86
CA GLU A 205 -20.42 -15.24 -21.97
C GLU A 205 -21.20 -14.11 -22.62
N TYR A 206 -22.22 -14.48 -23.41
CA TYR A 206 -23.16 -13.57 -24.03
C TYR A 206 -24.57 -13.93 -23.57
N VAL A 207 -25.31 -12.91 -23.14
CA VAL A 207 -26.75 -12.95 -22.82
C VAL A 207 -27.54 -12.41 -24.00
#